data_AF-A0A0C2IGL7-F1
#
_entry.id   AF-A0A0C2IGL7-F1
#
_cell.length_a   1.000
_cell.length_b   1.000
_cell.length_c   1.000
_cell.angle_alpha   90.00
_cell.angle_beta   90.00
_cell.angle_gamma   90.00
#
_symmetry.space_group_name_H-M   'P 1'
#
loop_
_entity.id
_entity.type
_entity.pdbx_description
1 polymer ?
#
loop_
_entity_poly.entity_id
_entity_poly.type
_entity_poly.pdbx_seq_one_letter_code
_entity_poly.pdbx_strand_id
1 'polypeptide(L)'
;MSYQERYIESRKKYGRKCTTLARKRLHFLGICDYEISMKEDHRRKFITIAGFNEPSTEKEIVINIENLKSFINKLNWVFMFGKKYEHNSSQKQENGTPAVVFKDEICTVEGRFYTFELIKKPEALEFCLKHSFLGSETSLMIELEYLKTLVRIIENFKNEYWSNEPEGKLVPLGS
;
A
#
# COMPACT_ATOMS: atom_id res chain seq x y z
N MET A 1 -0.78 27.67 -11.80
CA MET A 1 -1.30 26.94 -10.63
C MET A 1 -0.67 25.55 -10.56
N SER A 2 0.03 25.25 -9.47
CA SER A 2 0.61 23.94 -9.19
C SER A 2 -0.48 22.89 -8.89
N TYR A 3 -0.14 21.61 -8.94
CA TYR A 3 -1.05 20.54 -8.51
C TYR A 3 -1.46 20.70 -7.04
N GLN A 4 -0.52 21.16 -6.21
CA GLN A 4 -0.72 21.40 -4.79
C GLN A 4 -1.72 22.53 -4.53
N GLU A 5 -1.63 23.63 -5.30
CA GLU A 5 -2.60 24.73 -5.26
C GLU A 5 -4.00 24.27 -5.68
N ARG A 6 -4.11 23.51 -6.78
CA ARG A 6 -5.39 22.93 -7.24
C ARG A 6 -5.98 21.94 -6.24
N TYR A 7 -5.13 21.17 -5.56
CA TYR A 7 -5.55 20.22 -4.53
C TYR A 7 -6.09 20.94 -3.28
N ILE A 8 -5.42 21.99 -2.82
CA ILE A 8 -5.85 22.82 -1.67
C ILE A 8 -7.15 23.56 -2.02
N GLU A 9 -7.24 24.15 -3.20
CA GLU A 9 -8.43 24.87 -3.67
C GLU A 9 -9.64 23.92 -3.82
N SER A 10 -9.41 22.68 -4.27
CA SER A 10 -10.47 21.66 -4.31
C SER A 10 -11.00 21.25 -2.93
N ARG A 11 -10.16 21.22 -1.88
CA ARG A 11 -10.62 20.98 -0.50
C ARG A 11 -11.55 22.08 -0.02
N LYS A 12 -11.22 23.34 -0.36
CA LYS A 12 -11.98 24.52 0.07
C LYS A 12 -13.32 24.65 -0.64
N LYS A 13 -13.41 24.33 -1.94
CA LYS A 13 -14.61 24.56 -2.75
C LYS A 13 -15.69 23.46 -2.64
N TYR A 14 -15.29 22.22 -2.36
CA TYR A 14 -16.19 21.05 -2.40
C TYR A 14 -16.12 20.24 -1.12
N GLY A 15 -16.40 20.83 0.06
CA GLY A 15 -16.35 20.18 1.38
C GLY A 15 -16.48 18.65 1.28
N ARG A 16 -15.32 17.97 1.34
CA ARG A 16 -15.12 16.66 0.68
C ARG A 16 -16.02 15.60 1.30
N LYS A 17 -17.19 15.34 0.72
CA LYS A 17 -17.96 14.12 1.00
C LYS A 17 -17.17 12.95 0.40
N CYS A 18 -16.45 12.25 1.27
CA CYS A 18 -15.81 10.98 0.98
C CYS A 18 -16.69 9.89 1.59
N THR A 19 -17.12 8.93 0.78
CA THR A 19 -17.98 7.83 1.20
C THR A 19 -17.16 6.56 1.32
N THR A 20 -17.33 5.82 2.42
CA THR A 20 -16.75 4.47 2.55
C THR A 20 -17.72 3.47 1.93
N LEU A 21 -17.27 2.80 0.87
CA LEU A 21 -18.04 1.78 0.15
C LEU A 21 -17.96 0.42 0.84
N ALA A 22 -16.76 0.05 1.30
CA ALA A 22 -16.51 -1.20 2.02
C ALA A 22 -15.35 -1.04 3.00
N ARG A 23 -15.32 -1.91 4.02
CA ARG A 23 -14.21 -2.00 4.97
C ARG A 23 -13.93 -3.44 5.39
N LYS A 24 -12.67 -3.72 5.64
CA LYS A 24 -12.17 -4.98 6.22
C LYS A 24 -11.18 -4.65 7.32
N ARG A 25 -11.31 -5.32 8.45
CA ARG A 25 -10.37 -5.21 9.57
C ARG A 25 -9.46 -6.42 9.56
N LEU A 26 -8.18 -6.16 9.77
CA LEU A 26 -7.13 -7.15 9.89
C LEU A 26 -6.55 -7.05 11.28
N HIS A 27 -6.63 -8.17 12.01
CA HIS A 27 -5.93 -8.35 13.27
C HIS A 27 -4.72 -9.22 13.00
N PHE A 28 -3.53 -8.65 13.18
CA PHE A 28 -2.27 -9.41 13.14
C PHE A 28 -1.75 -9.51 14.57
N LEU A 29 -1.72 -10.74 15.09
CA LEU A 29 -1.27 -11.02 16.45
C LEU A 29 0.15 -10.48 16.67
N GLY A 30 0.34 -9.68 17.73
CA GLY A 30 1.66 -9.15 18.09
C GLY A 30 2.15 -7.95 17.28
N ILE A 31 1.39 -7.47 16.28
CA ILE A 31 1.81 -6.35 15.41
C ILE A 31 0.91 -5.14 15.66
N CYS A 32 -0.22 -5.04 14.96
CA CYS A 32 -1.29 -4.08 15.21
C CYS A 32 -2.49 -4.37 14.33
N ASP A 33 -3.60 -3.71 14.66
CA ASP A 33 -4.84 -3.77 13.90
C ASP A 33 -4.81 -2.77 12.75
N TYR A 34 -5.18 -3.23 11.56
CA TYR A 34 -5.33 -2.38 10.38
C TYR A 34 -6.76 -2.41 9.86
N GLU A 35 -7.25 -1.26 9.44
CA GLU A 35 -8.48 -1.15 8.66
C GLU A 35 -8.14 -0.82 7.21
N ILE A 36 -8.62 -1.68 6.30
CA ILE A 36 -8.55 -1.46 4.86
C ILE A 36 -9.94 -1.05 4.41
N SER A 37 -10.06 0.13 3.83
CA SER A 37 -11.32 0.68 3.36
C SER A 37 -11.27 1.01 1.88
N MET A 38 -12.34 0.65 1.18
CA MET A 38 -12.63 1.14 -0.16
C MET A 38 -13.45 2.41 -0.03
N LYS A 39 -12.93 3.51 -0.59
CA LYS A 39 -13.54 4.85 -0.49
C LYS A 39 -13.75 5.45 -1.88
N GLU A 40 -14.69 6.37 -1.95
CA GLU A 40 -14.99 7.15 -3.15
C GLU A 40 -15.23 8.60 -2.78
N ASP A 41 -14.64 9.50 -3.56
CA ASP A 41 -15.02 10.91 -3.58
C ASP A 41 -15.54 11.29 -4.97
N HIS A 42 -15.94 12.55 -5.14
CA HIS A 42 -16.44 13.08 -6.41
C HIS A 42 -15.48 12.95 -7.62
N ARG A 43 -14.21 12.57 -7.41
CA ARG A 43 -13.19 12.46 -8.47
C ARG A 43 -12.78 11.03 -8.73
N ARG A 44 -12.72 10.19 -7.69
CA ARG A 44 -12.07 8.89 -7.80
C ARG A 44 -12.49 7.92 -6.71
N LYS A 45 -12.27 6.65 -7.04
CA LYS A 45 -12.24 5.54 -6.10
C LYS A 45 -10.80 5.24 -5.66
N PHE A 46 -10.63 4.87 -4.41
CA PHE A 46 -9.32 4.58 -3.83
C PHE A 46 -9.43 3.68 -2.61
N ILE A 47 -8.35 2.96 -2.33
CA ILE A 47 -8.21 2.13 -1.13
C ILE A 47 -7.38 2.90 -0.10
N THR A 48 -7.78 2.84 1.16
CA THR A 48 -7.00 3.34 2.28
C THR A 48 -6.63 2.22 3.23
N ILE A 49 -5.40 2.20 3.72
CA ILE A 49 -4.95 1.32 4.80
C ILE A 49 -4.53 2.22 5.97
N ALA A 50 -5.15 2.04 7.12
CA ALA A 50 -4.88 2.83 8.33
C ALA A 50 -4.76 1.92 9.55
N GLY A 51 -3.95 2.32 10.53
CA GLY A 51 -3.96 1.68 11.85
C GLY A 51 -5.33 1.89 12.51
N PHE A 52 -5.89 0.85 13.12
CA PHE A 52 -7.23 0.88 13.71
C PHE A 52 -7.38 1.93 14.82
N ASN A 53 -6.32 2.14 15.60
CA ASN A 53 -6.27 3.16 16.67
C ASN A 53 -5.76 4.53 16.19
N GLU A 54 -5.48 4.68 14.89
CA GLU A 54 -4.98 5.91 14.29
C GLU A 54 -5.93 6.40 13.18
N PRO A 55 -7.16 6.84 13.53
CA PRO A 55 -8.18 7.21 12.54
C PRO A 55 -7.87 8.53 11.80
N SER A 56 -6.71 9.16 12.02
CA SER A 56 -6.39 10.40 11.33
C SER A 56 -6.08 10.13 9.86
N THR A 57 -6.70 10.90 8.95
CA THR A 57 -6.45 10.81 7.50
C THR A 57 -5.02 11.15 7.11
N GLU A 58 -4.21 11.64 8.04
CA GLU A 58 -2.80 11.97 7.83
C GLU A 58 -1.89 10.74 7.99
N LYS A 59 -2.40 9.63 8.53
CA LYS A 59 -1.67 8.39 8.75
C LYS A 59 -2.20 7.22 7.91
N GLU A 60 -2.95 7.48 6.85
CA GLU A 60 -3.43 6.44 5.93
C GLU A 60 -2.55 6.30 4.67
N ILE A 61 -2.29 5.05 4.29
CA ILE A 61 -1.73 4.71 2.98
C ILE A 61 -2.89 4.78 1.99
N VAL A 62 -2.81 5.67 1.00
CA VAL A 62 -3.88 5.88 0.03
C VAL A 62 -3.45 5.39 -1.34
N ILE A 63 -4.14 4.38 -1.87
CA ILE A 63 -3.84 3.75 -3.16
C ILE A 63 -4.99 4.04 -4.11
N ASN A 64 -4.76 4.90 -5.10
CA ASN A 64 -5.78 5.12 -6.13
C ASN A 64 -5.94 3.88 -6.98
N ILE A 65 -7.17 3.72 -7.47
CA ILE A 65 -7.60 2.55 -8.21
C ILE A 65 -6.81 2.32 -9.51
N GLU A 66 -6.45 3.40 -10.21
CA GLU A 66 -5.60 3.39 -11.42
C GLU A 66 -4.22 2.75 -11.18
N ASN A 67 -3.71 2.85 -9.95
CA ASN A 67 -2.40 2.33 -9.56
C ASN A 67 -2.46 0.90 -8.98
N LEU A 68 -3.67 0.35 -8.77
CA LEU A 68 -3.82 -0.92 -8.06
C LEU A 68 -3.15 -2.09 -8.76
N LYS A 69 -3.18 -2.16 -10.10
CA LYS A 69 -2.54 -3.25 -10.85
C LYS A 69 -1.04 -3.29 -10.58
N SER A 70 -0.37 -2.15 -10.70
CA SER A 70 1.07 -2.03 -10.44
C SER A 70 1.39 -2.33 -8.96
N PHE A 71 0.59 -1.78 -8.06
CA PHE A 71 0.73 -1.97 -6.62
C PHE A 71 0.59 -3.44 -6.21
N ILE A 72 -0.47 -4.13 -6.66
CA ILE A 72 -0.71 -5.56 -6.40
C ILE A 72 0.42 -6.41 -6.98
N ASN A 73 0.85 -6.14 -8.22
CA ASN A 73 1.97 -6.85 -8.83
C ASN A 73 3.25 -6.72 -7.99
N LYS A 74 3.49 -5.54 -7.41
CA LYS A 74 4.64 -5.30 -6.54
C LYS A 74 4.55 -6.08 -5.24
N LEU A 75 3.39 -6.06 -4.58
CA LEU A 75 3.16 -6.88 -3.37
C LEU A 75 3.37 -8.37 -3.65
N ASN A 76 2.86 -8.88 -4.77
CA ASN A 76 3.08 -10.28 -5.18
C ASN A 76 4.56 -10.57 -5.44
N TRP A 77 5.29 -9.67 -6.10
CA TRP A 77 6.71 -9.85 -6.34
C TRP A 77 7.52 -9.90 -5.03
N VAL A 78 7.23 -8.97 -4.11
CA VAL A 78 7.82 -8.95 -2.77
C VAL A 78 7.54 -10.25 -2.03
N PHE A 79 6.29 -10.73 -2.06
CA PHE A 79 5.92 -12.01 -1.44
C PHE A 79 6.73 -13.18 -2.01
N MET A 80 6.82 -13.28 -3.33
CA MET A 80 7.57 -14.35 -4.01
C MET A 80 9.07 -14.27 -3.71
N PHE A 81 9.65 -13.06 -3.70
CA PHE A 81 11.04 -12.86 -3.30
C PHE A 81 11.26 -13.32 -1.85
N GLY A 82 10.41 -12.89 -0.93
CA GLY A 82 10.51 -13.24 0.48
C GLY A 82 10.44 -14.75 0.71
N LYS A 83 9.52 -15.46 0.04
CA LYS A 83 9.43 -16.93 0.13
C LYS A 83 10.66 -17.64 -0.40
N LYS A 84 11.23 -17.15 -1.51
CA LYS A 84 12.49 -17.68 -2.05
C LYS A 84 13.66 -17.40 -1.11
N TYR A 85 13.69 -16.21 -0.50
CA TYR A 85 14.71 -15.83 0.47
C TYR A 85 14.65 -16.72 1.72
N GLU A 86 13.47 -16.91 2.32
CA GLU A 86 13.27 -17.81 3.47
C GLU A 86 13.83 -19.21 3.19
N HIS A 87 13.45 -19.80 2.06
CA HIS A 87 13.88 -21.14 1.67
C HIS A 87 15.41 -21.27 1.58
N ASN A 88 16.07 -20.28 0.97
CA ASN A 88 17.53 -20.30 0.77
C ASN A 88 18.31 -19.86 2.01
N SER A 89 17.72 -19.06 2.89
CA SER A 89 18.36 -18.51 4.10
C SER A 89 18.44 -19.51 5.26
N SER A 90 17.75 -20.65 5.16
CA SER A 90 17.75 -21.76 6.13
C SER A 90 19.14 -22.32 6.48
N GLN A 91 20.21 -21.92 5.79
CA GLN A 91 21.55 -22.46 5.96
C GLN A 91 22.51 -21.61 6.83
N LYS A 92 22.13 -20.40 7.26
CA LYS A 92 22.95 -19.60 8.19
C LYS A 92 22.07 -18.80 9.16
N GLN A 93 21.84 -19.33 10.35
CA GLN A 93 21.38 -18.54 11.50
C GLN A 93 22.55 -17.66 11.97
N GLU A 94 22.78 -16.56 11.28
CA GLU A 94 23.56 -15.46 11.87
C GLU A 94 22.63 -14.71 12.83
N ASN A 95 23.03 -14.61 14.09
CA ASN A 95 22.42 -13.77 15.14
C ASN A 95 22.56 -12.29 14.76
N GLY A 96 21.89 -11.89 13.68
CA GLY A 96 22.08 -10.61 13.01
C GLY A 96 21.06 -9.57 13.45
N THR A 97 21.53 -8.33 13.52
CA THR A 97 20.72 -7.11 13.57
C THR A 97 19.69 -7.10 12.43
N PRO A 98 18.47 -6.57 12.66
CA PRO A 98 17.49 -6.41 11.59
C PRO A 98 18.09 -5.73 10.36
N ALA A 99 17.94 -6.34 9.19
CA ALA A 99 18.54 -5.85 7.95
C ALA A 99 17.53 -5.83 6.81
N VAL A 100 17.55 -4.78 5.99
CA VAL A 100 16.76 -4.71 4.76
C VAL A 100 17.39 -5.63 3.73
N VAL A 101 16.66 -6.68 3.34
CA VAL A 101 17.11 -7.69 2.37
C VAL A 101 16.49 -7.50 0.98
N PHE A 102 15.46 -6.68 0.90
CA PHE A 102 14.83 -6.25 -0.33
C PHE A 102 14.30 -4.84 -0.15
N LYS A 103 14.47 -4.00 -1.18
CA LYS A 103 13.87 -2.67 -1.26
C LYS A 103 13.51 -2.39 -2.71
N ASP A 104 12.29 -1.93 -2.94
CA ASP A 104 11.88 -1.39 -4.23
C ASP A 104 10.82 -0.30 -4.07
N GLU A 105 10.60 0.50 -5.10
CA GLU A 105 9.79 1.71 -5.04
C GLU A 105 8.84 1.85 -6.24
N ILE A 106 7.66 2.44 -6.00
CA ILE A 106 6.74 2.89 -7.05
C ILE A 106 6.46 4.37 -6.82
N CYS A 107 6.59 5.16 -7.89
CA CYS A 107 6.13 6.55 -7.93
C CYS A 107 4.93 6.66 -8.88
N THR A 108 3.91 7.39 -8.45
CA THR A 108 2.72 7.68 -9.26
C THR A 108 2.82 9.06 -9.90
N VAL A 109 2.06 9.28 -10.98
CA VAL A 109 2.00 10.58 -11.67
C VAL A 109 1.57 11.71 -10.73
N GLU A 110 0.77 11.41 -9.71
CA GLU A 110 0.32 12.37 -8.70
C GLU A 110 1.40 12.73 -7.66
N GLY A 111 2.57 12.10 -7.71
CA GLY A 111 3.66 12.33 -6.76
C GLY A 111 3.53 11.57 -5.44
N ARG A 112 2.73 10.48 -5.41
CA ARG A 112 2.76 9.52 -4.29
C ARG A 112 3.90 8.53 -4.49
N PHE A 113 4.67 8.30 -3.44
CA PHE A 113 5.76 7.33 -3.41
C PHE A 113 5.39 6.19 -2.47
N TYR A 114 5.63 4.97 -2.91
CA TYR A 114 5.48 3.75 -2.12
C TYR A 114 6.82 3.03 -2.11
N THR A 115 7.33 2.71 -0.92
CA THR A 115 8.54 1.93 -0.74
C THR A 115 8.17 0.58 -0.13
N PHE A 116 8.60 -0.49 -0.78
CA PHE A 116 8.33 -1.87 -0.41
C PHE A 116 9.63 -2.49 0.09
N GLU A 117 9.70 -2.78 1.39
CA GLU A 117 10.89 -3.33 2.04
C GLU A 117 10.59 -4.72 2.60
N LEU A 118 11.57 -5.63 2.50
CA LEU A 118 11.62 -6.81 3.36
C LEU A 118 12.77 -6.67 4.34
N ILE A 119 12.46 -6.87 5.60
CA ILE A 119 13.38 -6.75 6.72
C ILE A 119 13.55 -8.15 7.31
N LYS A 120 14.78 -8.67 7.27
CA LYS A 120 15.13 -9.90 7.97
C LYS A 120 15.27 -9.60 9.45
N LYS A 121 14.37 -10.16 10.26
CA LYS A 121 14.48 -10.24 11.71
C LYS A 121 15.02 -11.63 12.12
N PRO A 122 15.50 -11.81 13.36
CA PRO A 122 16.01 -13.09 13.82
C PRO A 122 15.06 -14.26 13.53
N GLU A 123 13.77 -14.07 13.82
CA GLU A 123 12.76 -15.14 13.78
C GLU A 123 11.88 -15.14 12.52
N ALA A 124 11.78 -14.01 11.81
CA ALA A 124 10.85 -13.86 10.68
C ALA A 124 11.36 -12.91 9.59
N LEU A 125 10.70 -12.91 8.44
CA LEU A 125 10.73 -11.80 7.49
C LEU A 125 9.54 -10.89 7.73
N GLU A 126 9.80 -9.60 7.86
CA GLU A 126 8.76 -8.59 7.89
C GLU A 126 8.71 -7.81 6.59
N PHE A 127 7.50 -7.53 6.14
CA PHE A 127 7.21 -6.60 5.08
C PHE A 127 6.91 -5.22 5.67
N CYS A 128 7.59 -4.20 5.16
CA CYS A 128 7.33 -2.80 5.47
C CYS A 128 6.93 -2.06 4.19
N LEU A 129 5.75 -1.44 4.24
CA LEU A 129 5.28 -0.53 3.20
C LEU A 129 5.33 0.89 3.74
N LYS A 130 6.17 1.73 3.15
CA LYS A 130 6.19 3.17 3.43
C LYS A 130 5.44 3.90 2.32
N HIS A 131 4.70 4.93 2.68
CA HIS A 131 3.99 5.80 1.74
C HIS A 131 4.27 7.25 2.10
N SER A 132 4.71 8.03 1.11
CA SER A 132 4.90 9.46 1.26
C SER A 132 4.15 10.26 0.21
N PHE A 133 3.54 11.36 0.64
CA PHE A 133 2.80 12.27 -0.23
C PHE A 133 2.70 13.67 0.38
N LEU A 134 3.12 14.70 -0.35
CA LEU A 134 3.07 16.11 0.05
C LEU A 134 3.66 16.38 1.46
N GLY A 135 4.75 15.68 1.81
CA GLY A 135 5.45 15.83 3.09
C GLY A 135 4.85 15.03 4.25
N SER A 136 3.73 14.33 4.04
CA SER A 136 3.22 13.33 4.98
C SER A 136 3.86 11.98 4.68
N GLU A 137 4.24 11.26 5.73
CA GLU A 137 4.77 9.90 5.67
C GLU A 137 3.98 8.99 6.61
N THR A 138 3.69 7.77 6.15
CA THR A 138 3.06 6.73 6.93
C THR A 138 3.65 5.38 6.55
N SER A 139 3.58 4.40 7.45
CA SER A 139 4.07 3.06 7.19
C SER A 139 3.18 1.98 7.79
N LEU A 140 3.20 0.84 7.12
CA LEU A 140 2.57 -0.41 7.51
C LEU A 140 3.67 -1.45 7.66
N MET A 141 3.65 -2.21 8.76
CA MET A 141 4.55 -3.34 8.96
C MET A 141 3.72 -4.57 9.28
N ILE A 142 4.00 -5.67 8.60
CA ILE A 142 3.37 -6.99 8.83
C ILE A 142 4.40 -8.08 8.60
N GLU A 143 4.24 -9.23 9.24
CA GLU A 143 5.04 -10.40 8.86
C GLU A 143 4.72 -10.83 7.41
N LEU A 144 5.72 -11.38 6.73
CA LEU A 144 5.61 -11.79 5.34
C LEU A 144 4.48 -12.80 5.11
N GLU A 145 4.19 -13.67 6.10
CA GLU A 145 3.09 -14.63 6.01
C GLU A 145 1.72 -13.98 5.84
N TYR A 146 1.53 -12.78 6.38
CA TYR A 146 0.28 -12.03 6.30
C TYR A 146 0.14 -11.21 5.01
N LEU A 147 1.24 -11.00 4.26
CA LEU A 147 1.23 -10.20 3.04
C LEU A 147 0.25 -10.75 1.99
N LYS A 148 0.12 -12.08 1.88
CA LYS A 148 -0.83 -12.71 0.94
C LYS A 148 -2.28 -12.40 1.30
N THR A 149 -2.60 -12.28 2.59
CA THR A 149 -3.94 -11.90 3.07
C THR A 149 -4.25 -10.45 2.71
N LEU A 150 -3.28 -9.55 2.88
CA LEU A 150 -3.39 -8.14 2.47
C LEU A 150 -3.65 -8.04 0.95
N VAL A 151 -2.86 -8.72 0.13
CA VAL A 151 -3.02 -8.76 -1.33
C VAL A 151 -4.42 -9.21 -1.71
N ARG A 152 -4.88 -10.32 -1.12
CA ARG A 152 -6.22 -10.88 -1.42
C ARG A 152 -7.35 -9.91 -1.11
N ILE A 153 -7.26 -9.16 -0.01
CA ILE A 153 -8.28 -8.16 0.33
C ILE A 153 -8.30 -7.02 -0.69
N ILE A 154 -7.13 -6.52 -1.08
CA ILE A 154 -7.00 -5.46 -2.08
C ILE A 154 -7.53 -5.95 -3.44
N GLU A 155 -7.22 -7.19 -3.83
CA GLU A 155 -7.75 -7.81 -5.05
C GLU A 155 -9.26 -7.98 -5.01
N ASN A 156 -9.84 -8.39 -3.87
CA ASN A 156 -11.28 -8.49 -3.73
C ASN A 156 -11.97 -7.12 -3.89
N PHE A 157 -11.44 -6.08 -3.25
CA PHE A 157 -11.96 -4.72 -3.46
C PHE A 157 -11.83 -4.26 -4.91
N LYS A 158 -10.72 -4.57 -5.57
CA LYS A 158 -10.59 -4.32 -7.01
C LYS A 158 -11.69 -5.05 -7.76
N ASN A 159 -11.84 -6.36 -7.59
CA ASN A 159 -12.78 -7.15 -8.38
C ASN A 159 -14.24 -6.77 -8.15
N GLU A 160 -14.63 -6.44 -6.91
CA GLU A 160 -16.00 -6.07 -6.54
C GLU A 160 -16.39 -4.66 -7.04
N TYR A 161 -15.47 -3.71 -7.05
CA TYR A 161 -15.78 -2.29 -7.31
C TYR A 161 -15.23 -1.74 -8.64
N TRP A 162 -14.51 -2.56 -9.41
CA TRP A 162 -13.85 -2.18 -10.68
C TRP A 162 -14.36 -2.92 -11.92
N SER A 163 -15.39 -3.78 -11.82
CA SER A 163 -15.68 -4.76 -12.88
C SER A 163 -16.14 -4.20 -14.25
N ASN A 164 -16.11 -2.88 -14.52
CA ASN A 164 -16.63 -2.29 -15.76
C ASN A 164 -15.89 -1.06 -16.35
N GLU A 165 -14.64 -0.73 -15.97
CA GLU A 165 -13.94 0.42 -16.59
C GLU A 165 -12.84 0.00 -17.59
N PRO A 166 -12.80 0.57 -18.81
CA PRO A 166 -11.77 0.28 -19.80
C PRO A 166 -10.39 0.75 -19.28
N GLU A 167 -9.37 -0.12 -19.39
CA GLU A 167 -8.01 0.17 -18.94
C GLU A 167 -7.50 1.50 -19.56
N GLY A 168 -7.19 2.47 -18.69
CA GLY A 168 -6.53 3.71 -19.09
C GLY A 168 -5.20 3.42 -19.78
N LYS A 169 -4.98 4.00 -20.95
CA LYS A 169 -3.76 3.83 -21.75
C LYS A 169 -2.53 4.30 -20.95
N LEU A 170 -1.66 3.37 -20.60
CA LEU A 170 -0.33 3.68 -20.07
C LEU A 170 0.56 4.15 -21.23
N VAL A 171 1.19 5.31 -21.07
CA VAL A 171 2.21 5.82 -22.00
C VAL A 171 3.55 5.20 -21.60
N PRO A 172 4.27 4.52 -22.51
CA PRO A 172 5.62 4.05 -22.25
C PRO A 172 6.55 5.25 -22.01
N LEU A 173 7.39 5.19 -21.00
CA LEU A 173 8.56 6.07 -20.94
C LEU A 173 9.51 5.60 -22.05
N GLY A 174 9.64 6.42 -23.09
CA GLY A 174 10.48 6.15 -24.24
C GLY A 174 11.93 5.90 -23.83
N SER A 175 12.51 4.90 -24.50
CA SER A 175 13.93 4.55 -24.59
C SER A 175 14.81 5.71 -25.04
#